data_AF-A0A0R3LFI4-F1
#
_entry.id   AF-A0A0R3LFI4-F1
#
_cell.length_a   1.000
_cell.length_b   1.000
_cell.length_c   1.000
_cell.angle_alpha   90.00
_cell.angle_beta   90.00
_cell.angle_gamma   90.00
#
_symmetry.space_group_name_H-M   'P 1'
#
loop_
_entity.id
_entity.type
_entity.pdbx_description
1 polymer ?
#
loop_
_entity_poly.entity_id
_entity_poly.type
_entity_poly.pdbx_seq_one_letter_code
_entity_poly.pdbx_strand_id
1 'polypeptide(L)'
;MKFGVIVDVEASRCIRQAEVGAAKTMIQRTEERFGLKAERLVGDTAYGAAPMLNWLVEEKGIAPHIPVFDKSKRDDGTFSRSDFQYDRTNDVYHCPGGKQLGTSGTVHDGKTLLYRASKLDCDVCQLKPKCCPKTHRARSRATSMSAPGMLPVRSPVPRASSSRGRSARKSRCGSRI
;
A
#
# COMPACT_ATOMS: atom_id res chain seq x y z
N MET A 1 2.01 37.38 -32.31
CA MET A 1 2.47 36.02 -32.67
C MET A 1 3.16 35.43 -31.45
N LYS A 2 2.85 34.19 -31.04
CA LYS A 2 3.51 33.51 -29.92
C LYS A 2 4.41 32.41 -30.51
N PHE A 3 5.67 32.37 -30.08
CA PHE A 3 6.65 31.36 -30.50
C PHE A 3 6.99 30.45 -29.31
N GLY A 4 7.21 29.16 -29.57
CA GLY A 4 7.75 28.23 -28.58
C GLY A 4 9.27 28.25 -28.64
N VAL A 5 9.92 28.27 -27.48
CA VAL A 5 11.39 28.20 -27.36
C VAL A 5 11.74 27.07 -26.41
N ILE A 6 12.71 26.25 -26.80
CA ILE A 6 13.28 25.23 -25.92
C ILE A 6 14.37 25.92 -25.10
N VAL A 7 14.19 25.96 -23.77
CA VAL A 7 15.11 26.65 -22.85
C VAL A 7 16.10 25.71 -22.17
N ASP A 8 15.79 24.40 -22.14
CA ASP A 8 16.64 23.42 -21.49
C ASP A 8 16.43 22.00 -22.07
N VAL A 9 17.47 21.17 -21.93
CA VAL A 9 17.47 19.75 -22.33
C VAL A 9 18.38 18.94 -21.41
N GLU A 10 17.93 17.74 -21.04
CA GLU A 10 18.73 16.80 -20.24
C GLU A 10 18.45 15.37 -20.68
N ALA A 11 19.51 14.66 -21.06
CA ALA A 11 19.41 13.24 -21.36
C ALA A 11 19.34 12.43 -20.06
N SER A 12 18.42 11.47 -19.99
CA SER A 12 18.28 10.58 -18.84
C SER A 12 18.30 9.11 -19.27
N ARG A 13 18.53 8.22 -18.31
CA ARG A 13 18.39 6.78 -18.53
C ARG A 13 16.90 6.44 -18.67
N CYS A 14 16.56 5.40 -19.44
CA CYS A 14 15.20 4.86 -19.59
C CYS A 14 14.70 4.15 -18.32
N ILE A 15 14.77 4.84 -17.17
CA ILE A 15 14.19 4.42 -15.90
C ILE A 15 13.43 5.61 -15.32
N ARG A 16 12.20 5.35 -14.86
CA ARG A 16 11.26 6.39 -14.43
C ARG A 16 11.82 7.33 -13.35
N GLN A 17 12.61 6.81 -12.41
CA GLN A 17 13.22 7.63 -11.36
C GLN A 17 14.23 8.64 -11.94
N ALA A 18 14.99 8.25 -12.97
CA ALA A 18 15.97 9.13 -13.61
C ALA A 18 15.26 10.18 -14.47
N GLU A 19 14.20 9.82 -15.18
CA GLU A 19 13.41 10.74 -15.99
C GLU A 19 12.72 11.82 -15.14
N VAL A 20 12.10 11.40 -14.03
CA VAL A 20 11.49 12.34 -13.07
C VAL A 20 12.56 13.22 -12.41
N GLY A 21 13.73 12.66 -12.09
CA GLY A 21 14.86 13.40 -11.57
C GLY A 21 15.35 14.48 -12.54
N ALA A 22 15.60 14.12 -13.79
CA ALA A 22 16.04 15.04 -14.84
C ALA A 22 15.02 16.18 -15.05
N ALA A 23 13.71 15.88 -15.03
CA ALA A 23 12.69 16.92 -15.14
C ALA A 23 12.74 17.94 -13.99
N LYS A 24 12.94 17.47 -12.74
CA LYS A 24 13.11 18.38 -11.59
C LYS A 24 14.35 19.25 -11.76
N THR A 25 15.47 18.66 -12.18
CA THR A 25 16.73 19.37 -12.45
C THR A 25 16.53 20.46 -13.50
N MET A 26 15.90 20.14 -14.63
CA MET A 26 15.65 21.12 -15.70
C MET A 26 14.76 22.27 -15.25
N ILE A 27 13.68 21.99 -14.50
CA ILE A 27 12.79 23.04 -13.98
C ILE A 27 13.55 23.99 -13.05
N GLN A 28 14.32 23.43 -12.11
CA GLN A 28 15.09 24.22 -11.16
C GLN A 28 16.21 25.01 -11.85
N ARG A 29 16.96 24.38 -12.75
CA ARG A 29 18.04 25.03 -13.51
C ARG A 29 17.50 26.17 -14.38
N THR A 30 16.34 25.99 -15.00
CA THR A 30 15.69 27.02 -15.81
C THR A 30 15.27 28.23 -14.96
N GLU A 31 14.71 27.98 -13.77
CA GLU A 31 14.34 29.02 -12.82
C GLU A 31 15.57 29.79 -12.32
N GLU A 32 16.63 29.09 -11.93
CA GLU A 32 17.87 29.69 -11.41
C GLU A 32 18.63 30.48 -12.48
N ARG A 33 18.71 29.95 -13.71
CA ARG A 33 19.55 30.54 -14.77
C ARG A 33 18.86 31.65 -15.53
N PHE A 34 17.54 31.56 -15.72
CA PHE A 34 16.79 32.49 -16.56
C PHE A 34 15.71 33.27 -15.81
N GLY A 35 15.46 32.97 -14.52
CA GLY A 35 14.35 33.56 -13.78
C GLY A 35 12.98 33.14 -14.32
N LEU A 36 12.92 32.07 -15.12
CA LEU A 36 11.71 31.62 -15.79
C LEU A 36 11.02 30.55 -14.94
N LYS A 37 9.81 30.86 -14.48
CA LYS A 37 8.97 29.94 -13.72
C LYS A 37 7.70 29.64 -14.50
N ALA A 38 7.46 28.35 -14.77
CA ALA A 38 6.25 27.92 -15.46
C ALA A 38 5.05 27.99 -14.50
N GLU A 39 3.92 28.54 -14.96
CA GLU A 39 2.66 28.50 -14.20
C GLU A 39 1.99 27.12 -14.28
N ARG A 40 2.18 26.41 -15.41
CA ARG A 40 1.57 25.13 -15.71
C ARG A 40 2.59 24.19 -16.32
N LEU A 41 2.52 22.92 -15.95
CA LEU A 41 3.36 21.87 -16.52
C LEU A 41 2.50 20.78 -17.13
N VAL A 42 2.71 20.49 -18.41
CA VAL A 42 2.08 19.39 -19.13
C VAL A 42 3.11 18.28 -19.30
N GLY A 43 2.72 17.05 -19.00
CA GLY A 43 3.60 15.90 -19.13
C GLY A 43 2.82 14.59 -19.22
N ASP A 44 3.51 13.54 -19.60
CA ASP A 44 2.92 12.20 -19.66
C ASP A 44 2.72 11.59 -18.26
N THR A 45 2.08 10.42 -18.22
CA THR A 45 1.72 9.73 -16.99
C THR A 45 2.92 9.21 -16.16
N ALA A 46 4.12 9.10 -16.74
CA ALA A 46 5.33 8.76 -15.98
C ALA A 46 5.65 9.85 -14.94
N TYR A 47 5.30 11.10 -15.22
CA TYR A 47 5.45 12.23 -14.29
C TYR A 47 4.32 12.32 -13.24
N GLY A 48 3.24 11.54 -13.38
CA GLY A 48 2.07 11.57 -12.48
C GLY A 48 2.26 10.85 -11.14
N ALA A 49 3.50 10.72 -10.65
CA ALA A 49 3.75 10.10 -9.35
C ALA A 49 3.46 11.08 -8.21
N ALA A 50 2.83 10.61 -7.11
CA ALA A 50 2.43 11.47 -5.99
C ALA A 50 3.58 12.36 -5.44
N PRO A 51 4.83 11.89 -5.27
CA PRO A 51 5.92 12.76 -4.82
C PRO A 51 6.30 13.85 -5.84
N MET A 52 6.10 13.63 -7.13
CA MET A 52 6.36 14.62 -8.17
C MET A 52 5.26 15.69 -8.17
N LEU A 53 4.00 15.27 -8.07
CA LEU A 53 2.86 16.18 -8.03
C LEU A 53 2.90 17.07 -6.78
N ASN A 54 3.22 16.49 -5.61
CA ASN A 54 3.39 17.27 -4.38
C ASN A 54 4.49 18.32 -4.52
N TRP A 55 5.64 17.94 -5.09
CA TRP A 55 6.76 18.86 -5.33
C TRP A 55 6.36 20.00 -6.29
N LEU A 56 5.64 19.68 -7.37
CA LEU A 56 5.17 20.70 -8.33
C LEU A 56 4.22 21.70 -7.68
N VAL A 57 3.24 21.23 -6.90
CA VAL A 57 2.20 22.07 -6.32
C VAL A 57 2.70 22.82 -5.08
N GLU A 58 3.19 22.09 -4.09
CA GLU A 58 3.50 22.66 -2.76
C GLU A 58 4.82 23.42 -2.75
N GLU A 59 5.86 22.90 -3.42
CA GLU A 59 7.19 23.51 -3.38
C GLU A 59 7.40 24.49 -4.53
N LYS A 60 6.94 24.14 -5.74
CA LYS A 60 7.13 24.98 -6.93
C LYS A 60 5.93 25.86 -7.26
N GLY A 61 4.72 25.60 -6.76
CA GLY A 61 3.53 26.38 -7.13
C GLY A 61 3.19 26.30 -8.62
N ILE A 62 3.52 25.18 -9.27
CA ILE A 62 3.26 24.90 -10.68
C ILE A 62 2.04 24.00 -10.78
N ALA A 63 1.03 24.38 -11.56
CA ALA A 63 -0.16 23.57 -11.74
C ALA A 63 0.13 22.39 -12.70
N PRO A 64 0.06 21.13 -12.23
CA PRO A 64 0.31 19.98 -13.09
C PRO A 64 -0.92 19.66 -13.94
N HIS A 65 -0.72 19.52 -15.24
CA HIS A 65 -1.66 18.91 -16.18
C HIS A 65 -1.09 17.58 -16.65
N ILE A 66 -1.04 16.62 -15.73
CA ILE A 66 -0.48 15.30 -15.92
C ILE A 66 -1.56 14.25 -15.61
N PRO A 67 -1.82 13.27 -16.49
CA PRO A 67 -2.74 12.18 -16.18
C PRO A 67 -2.21 11.35 -14.99
N VAL A 68 -3.07 11.05 -14.00
CA VAL A 68 -2.71 10.25 -12.83
C VAL A 68 -3.40 8.90 -12.89
N PHE A 69 -2.64 7.80 -12.90
CA PHE A 69 -3.21 6.47 -12.68
C PHE A 69 -3.50 6.26 -11.20
N ASP A 70 -4.75 6.47 -10.81
CA ASP A 70 -5.26 6.08 -9.50
C ASP A 70 -5.39 4.54 -9.42
N LYS A 71 -4.32 3.87 -8.99
CA LYS A 71 -4.31 2.41 -8.75
C LYS A 71 -5.11 1.99 -7.51
N SER A 72 -5.74 2.92 -6.79
CA SER A 72 -6.59 2.58 -5.63
C SER A 72 -7.91 1.95 -6.09
N LYS A 73 -8.42 2.37 -7.25
CA LYS A 73 -9.59 1.78 -7.89
C LYS A 73 -9.17 0.55 -8.68
N ARG A 74 -9.57 -0.62 -8.19
CA ARG A 74 -9.47 -1.87 -8.93
C ARG A 74 -10.74 -2.01 -9.75
N ASP A 75 -10.63 -1.96 -11.06
CA ASP A 75 -11.77 -2.19 -11.98
C ASP A 75 -12.05 -3.70 -12.19
N ASP A 76 -11.28 -4.56 -11.53
CA ASP A 76 -11.34 -6.02 -11.64
C ASP A 76 -12.58 -6.65 -10.95
N GLY A 77 -13.59 -5.85 -10.54
CA GLY A 77 -14.77 -6.33 -9.81
C GLY A 77 -14.48 -6.92 -8.42
N THR A 78 -13.26 -6.74 -7.92
CA THR A 78 -12.85 -7.22 -6.59
C THR A 78 -13.15 -6.19 -5.52
N PHE A 79 -13.46 -6.63 -4.30
CA PHE A 79 -13.61 -5.70 -3.18
C PHE A 79 -12.36 -4.83 -3.04
N SER A 80 -12.58 -3.53 -3.00
CA SER A 80 -11.60 -2.46 -2.82
C SER A 80 -11.36 -2.20 -1.33
N ARG A 81 -10.50 -1.24 -1.00
CA ARG A 81 -10.24 -0.86 0.40
C ARG A 81 -11.48 -0.22 1.05
N SER A 82 -12.28 0.51 0.29
CA SER A 82 -13.49 1.20 0.77
C SER A 82 -14.63 0.26 1.15
N ASP A 83 -14.61 -0.98 0.66
CA ASP A 83 -15.62 -1.98 1.02
C ASP A 83 -15.42 -2.55 2.43
N PHE A 84 -14.30 -2.23 3.10
CA PHE A 84 -14.01 -2.66 4.47
C PHE A 84 -14.22 -1.49 5.42
N GLN A 85 -15.11 -1.66 6.40
CA GLN A 85 -15.39 -0.63 7.41
C GLN A 85 -14.43 -0.77 8.59
N TYR A 86 -13.86 0.34 9.06
CA TYR A 86 -12.98 0.35 10.22
C TYR A 86 -13.77 0.70 11.49
N ASP A 87 -13.73 -0.20 12.47
CA ASP A 87 -14.19 0.08 13.83
C ASP A 87 -13.00 0.55 14.68
N ARG A 88 -13.01 1.84 15.00
CA ARG A 88 -11.96 2.47 15.82
C ARG A 88 -11.98 2.01 17.27
N THR A 89 -13.15 1.63 17.79
CA THR A 89 -13.31 1.28 19.20
C THR A 89 -12.61 -0.03 19.52
N ASN A 90 -12.68 -0.99 18.59
CA ASN A 90 -12.12 -2.32 18.75
C ASN A 90 -10.82 -2.55 17.96
N ASP A 91 -10.34 -1.55 17.20
CA ASP A 91 -9.20 -1.67 16.26
C ASP A 91 -9.34 -2.88 15.33
N VAL A 92 -10.51 -3.00 14.70
CA VAL A 92 -10.82 -4.08 13.76
C VAL A 92 -11.43 -3.53 12.47
N TYR A 93 -11.20 -4.26 11.38
CA TYR A 93 -11.95 -4.03 10.14
C TYR A 93 -13.10 -5.03 10.02
N HIS A 94 -14.22 -4.59 9.47
CA HIS A 94 -15.34 -5.43 9.08
C HIS A 94 -15.32 -5.62 7.57
N CYS A 95 -15.35 -6.87 7.13
CA CYS A 95 -15.48 -7.16 5.70
C CYS A 95 -16.95 -7.06 5.24
N PRO A 96 -17.18 -6.96 3.91
CA PRO A 96 -18.54 -7.03 3.34
C PRO A 96 -19.34 -8.28 3.73
N GLY A 97 -18.64 -9.36 4.11
CA GLY A 97 -19.26 -10.59 4.63
C GLY A 97 -19.56 -10.56 6.14
N GLY A 98 -19.43 -9.39 6.80
CA GLY A 98 -19.74 -9.19 8.22
C GLY A 98 -18.72 -9.77 9.20
N LYS A 99 -17.57 -10.27 8.74
CA LYS A 99 -16.53 -10.86 9.59
C LYS A 99 -15.49 -9.82 10.01
N GLN A 100 -14.99 -9.97 11.23
CA GLN A 100 -13.94 -9.10 11.78
C GLN A 100 -12.55 -9.52 11.30
N LEU A 101 -11.73 -8.52 11.02
CA LEU A 101 -10.34 -8.61 10.63
C LEU A 101 -9.53 -7.94 11.74
N GLY A 102 -8.80 -8.75 12.49
CA GLY A 102 -7.88 -8.27 13.53
C GLY A 102 -6.45 -8.12 12.99
N THR A 103 -5.63 -7.40 13.74
CA THR A 103 -4.18 -7.30 13.48
C THR A 103 -3.40 -8.15 14.49
N SER A 104 -2.26 -8.70 14.07
CA SER A 104 -1.31 -9.33 14.99
C SER A 104 -0.35 -8.30 15.64
N GLY A 105 -0.51 -7.00 15.31
CA GLY A 105 0.39 -5.92 15.74
C GLY A 105 1.72 -5.88 14.98
N THR A 106 1.95 -6.79 14.02
CA THR A 106 3.19 -6.80 13.23
C THR A 106 3.15 -5.68 12.18
N VAL A 107 4.08 -4.74 12.31
CA VAL A 107 4.27 -3.64 11.36
C VAL A 107 5.13 -4.15 10.20
N HIS A 108 4.56 -4.12 9.00
CA HIS A 108 5.26 -4.38 7.74
C HIS A 108 5.77 -3.06 7.14
N ASP A 109 6.97 -3.09 6.56
CA ASP A 109 7.66 -1.96 5.92
C ASP A 109 7.71 -0.68 6.78
N GLY A 110 7.71 -0.84 8.11
CA GLY A 110 7.79 0.24 9.09
C GLY A 110 6.57 1.16 9.20
N LYS A 111 5.54 0.98 8.36
CA LYS A 111 4.38 1.90 8.28
C LYS A 111 3.02 1.24 8.19
N THR A 112 2.95 -0.08 7.97
CA THR A 112 1.70 -0.74 7.60
C THR A 112 1.36 -1.89 8.54
N LEU A 113 0.21 -1.79 9.21
CA LEU A 113 -0.39 -2.91 9.92
C LEU A 113 -1.21 -3.77 8.95
N LEU A 114 -1.25 -5.06 9.25
CA LEU A 114 -1.91 -6.02 8.38
C LEU A 114 -3.08 -6.66 9.10
N TYR A 115 -4.28 -6.28 8.67
CA TYR A 115 -5.54 -6.82 9.19
C TYR A 115 -5.91 -8.07 8.39
N ARG A 116 -6.15 -9.17 9.09
CA ARG A 116 -6.45 -10.48 8.51
C ARG A 116 -7.71 -11.06 9.12
N ALA A 117 -8.58 -11.60 8.26
CA ALA A 117 -9.70 -12.41 8.70
C ALA A 117 -9.21 -13.81 9.10
N SER A 118 -9.99 -14.50 9.92
CA SER A 118 -9.75 -15.92 10.21
C SER A 118 -9.84 -16.74 8.93
N LYS A 119 -8.90 -17.67 8.75
CA LYS A 119 -8.90 -18.59 7.60
C LYS A 119 -10.18 -19.44 7.58
N LEU A 120 -10.65 -19.89 8.74
CA LEU A 120 -11.86 -20.72 8.87
C LEU A 120 -13.09 -19.97 8.34
N ASP A 121 -13.23 -18.68 8.68
CA ASP A 121 -14.32 -17.85 8.19
C ASP A 121 -14.20 -17.57 6.69
N CYS A 122 -12.99 -17.35 6.18
CA CYS A 122 -12.75 -17.12 4.76
C CYS A 122 -12.92 -18.39 3.91
N ASP A 123 -12.71 -19.58 4.47
CA ASP A 123 -12.78 -20.84 3.72
C ASP A 123 -14.20 -21.21 3.33
N VAL A 124 -15.19 -20.90 4.16
CA VAL A 124 -16.62 -21.13 3.91
C VAL A 124 -17.34 -19.91 3.28
N CYS A 125 -16.65 -18.80 3.07
CA CYS A 125 -17.25 -17.55 2.62
C CYS A 125 -17.60 -17.57 1.12
N GLN A 126 -18.87 -17.33 0.78
CA GLN A 126 -19.35 -17.25 -0.60
C GLN A 126 -18.80 -16.06 -1.39
N LEU A 127 -18.35 -15.01 -0.67
CA LEU A 127 -17.74 -13.82 -1.25
C LEU A 127 -16.24 -13.98 -1.52
N LYS A 128 -15.63 -15.11 -1.13
CA LYS A 128 -14.20 -15.42 -1.36
C LYS A 128 -13.72 -15.22 -2.81
N PRO A 129 -14.42 -15.67 -3.86
CA PRO A 129 -13.97 -15.47 -5.25
C PRO A 129 -13.88 -13.98 -5.64
N LYS A 130 -14.79 -13.13 -5.14
CA LYS A 130 -14.77 -11.67 -5.36
C LYS A 130 -13.76 -10.96 -4.45
N CYS A 131 -13.51 -11.51 -3.26
CA CYS A 131 -12.58 -10.93 -2.28
C CYS A 131 -11.11 -11.24 -2.61
N CYS A 132 -10.83 -12.42 -3.15
CA CYS A 132 -9.48 -12.97 -3.33
C CYS A 132 -9.37 -13.74 -4.67
N PRO A 133 -9.42 -13.09 -5.84
CA PRO A 133 -9.43 -13.79 -7.12
C PRO A 133 -8.09 -14.43 -7.49
N LYS A 134 -6.96 -13.91 -6.99
CA LYS A 134 -5.59 -14.32 -7.35
C LYS A 134 -4.88 -15.13 -6.26
N THR A 135 -5.53 -15.41 -5.13
CA THR A 135 -4.92 -16.12 -4.00
C THR A 135 -5.38 -17.57 -3.95
N HIS A 136 -4.42 -18.51 -3.84
CA HIS A 136 -4.69 -19.92 -3.60
C HIS A 136 -5.66 -20.09 -2.43
N ARG A 137 -6.53 -21.10 -2.54
CA ARG A 137 -7.71 -21.41 -1.70
C ARG A 137 -7.51 -21.43 -0.17
N ALA A 138 -6.31 -21.17 0.35
CA ALA A 138 -5.91 -21.32 1.75
C ALA A 138 -5.45 -20.02 2.47
N ARG A 139 -5.53 -18.83 1.84
CA ARG A 139 -5.13 -17.57 2.50
C ARG A 139 -6.31 -16.62 2.72
N SER A 140 -6.51 -16.16 3.96
CA SER A 140 -7.39 -15.02 4.24
C SER A 140 -6.80 -13.75 3.66
N ARG A 141 -7.67 -12.83 3.20
CA ARG A 141 -7.21 -11.55 2.65
C ARG A 141 -6.49 -10.79 3.74
N ALA A 142 -5.29 -10.36 3.42
CA ALA A 142 -4.53 -9.43 4.22
C ALA A 142 -4.72 -8.06 3.58
N THR A 143 -5.46 -7.16 4.23
CA THR A 143 -5.58 -5.80 3.72
C THR A 143 -4.48 -4.99 4.37
N SER A 144 -3.48 -4.60 3.58
CA SER A 144 -2.41 -3.68 3.99
C SER A 144 -3.06 -2.31 4.20
N MET A 145 -3.49 -2.05 5.43
CA MET A 145 -4.26 -0.86 5.78
C MET A 145 -3.52 -0.12 6.88
N SER A 146 -3.14 1.12 6.56
CA SER A 146 -2.71 2.09 7.56
C SER A 146 -3.88 2.36 8.50
N ALA A 147 -3.70 2.20 9.81
CA ALA A 147 -4.66 2.67 10.79
C ALA A 147 -4.78 4.20 10.64
N PRO A 148 -5.98 4.77 10.45
CA PRO A 148 -6.15 6.21 10.41
C PRO A 148 -5.91 6.78 11.82
N GLY A 149 -4.70 7.32 12.06
CA GLY A 149 -4.43 8.25 13.16
C GLY A 149 -3.78 7.70 14.44
N MET A 150 -2.82 6.77 14.37
CA MET A 150 -2.02 6.41 15.55
C MET A 150 -0.56 6.89 15.45
N LEU A 151 -0.17 7.71 16.43
CA LEU A 151 1.22 7.94 16.88
C LEU A 151 1.90 6.61 17.24
N PRO A 152 3.25 6.51 17.21
CA PRO A 152 3.95 5.26 17.44
C PRO A 152 3.76 4.80 18.90
N VAL A 153 2.85 3.86 19.14
CA VAL A 153 2.71 3.24 20.46
C VAL A 153 3.81 2.21 20.67
N ARG A 154 4.59 2.46 21.71
CA ARG A 154 5.59 1.57 22.29
C ARG A 154 4.93 0.34 22.93
N SER A 155 5.69 -0.76 22.85
CA SER A 155 5.69 -1.96 23.70
C SER A 155 4.77 -3.14 23.32
N PRO A 156 5.33 -4.37 23.26
CA PRO A 156 4.58 -5.60 23.01
C PRO A 156 3.84 -6.05 24.28
N VAL A 157 2.57 -6.43 24.13
CA VAL A 157 1.79 -7.09 25.19
C VAL A 157 2.34 -8.51 25.40
N PRO A 158 2.57 -8.98 26.64
CA PRO A 158 3.08 -10.32 26.89
C PRO A 158 2.01 -11.38 26.62
N ARG A 159 2.42 -12.48 25.97
CA ARG A 159 1.56 -13.64 25.70
C ARG A 159 1.21 -14.36 27.00
N ALA A 160 -0.08 -14.62 27.20
CA ALA A 160 -0.55 -15.61 28.16
C ALA A 160 -0.05 -17.02 27.77
N SER A 161 0.53 -17.71 28.75
CA SER A 161 1.06 -19.08 28.65
C SER A 161 -0.08 -20.10 28.52
N SER A 162 -0.10 -20.88 27.44
CA SER A 162 -0.96 -22.05 27.34
C SER A 162 -0.15 -23.32 27.67
N SER A 163 -0.32 -23.82 28.88
CA SER A 163 0.06 -25.18 29.25
C SER A 163 -0.85 -26.18 28.50
N ARG A 164 -0.25 -27.08 27.72
CA ARG A 164 -0.95 -28.28 27.24
C ARG A 164 -0.11 -29.50 27.61
N GLY A 165 -0.63 -30.22 28.61
CA GLY A 165 -0.08 -31.49 29.08
C GLY A 165 -0.08 -32.54 27.98
N ARG A 166 1.01 -33.30 27.90
CA ARG A 166 1.09 -34.54 27.13
C ARG A 166 0.68 -35.69 28.05
N SER A 167 -0.52 -36.21 27.85
CA SER A 167 -0.94 -37.52 28.36
C SER A 167 -0.33 -38.64 27.49
N ALA A 168 0.05 -39.70 28.18
CA ALA A 168 0.81 -40.85 27.70
C ALA A 168 0.08 -41.73 26.69
N ARG A 169 0.84 -42.40 25.82
CA ARG A 169 0.46 -43.70 25.25
C ARG A 169 1.65 -44.67 25.28
N LYS A 170 1.47 -45.72 26.08
CA LYS A 170 2.24 -46.98 26.14
C LYS A 170 1.95 -47.84 24.91
N SER A 171 2.96 -48.49 24.35
CA SER A 171 2.91 -49.83 23.71
C SER A 171 4.26 -50.11 23.04
N ARG A 172 4.89 -51.29 23.08
CA ARG A 172 4.82 -52.50 23.90
C ARG A 172 6.09 -53.27 23.50
N CYS A 173 6.63 -54.04 24.43
CA CYS A 173 7.82 -54.87 24.34
C CYS A 173 7.77 -55.93 23.21
N GLY A 174 8.94 -56.42 22.77
CA GLY A 174 9.06 -57.59 21.91
C GLY A 174 10.50 -57.88 21.43
N SER A 175 11.32 -58.43 22.32
CA SER A 175 12.65 -58.98 22.06
C SER A 175 12.58 -60.27 21.21
N ARG A 176 13.64 -60.58 20.46
CA ARG A 176 14.39 -61.85 20.54
C ARG A 176 15.58 -61.88 19.57
N ILE A 177 16.73 -62.27 20.11
CA ILE A 177 17.42 -63.48 19.63
C ILE A 177 16.66 -64.66 20.25
#